data_AF-A0A286P0X0-F1
#
_entry.id   AF-A0A286P0X0-F1
#
_cell.length_a   1.000
_cell.length_b   1.000
_cell.length_c   1.000
_cell.angle_alpha   90.00
_cell.angle_beta   90.00
_cell.angle_gamma   90.00
#
_symmetry.space_group_name_H-M   'P 1'
#
loop_
_entity.id
_entity.type
_entity.pdbx_description
1 polymer ?
#
loop_
_entity_poly.entity_id
_entity_poly.type
_entity_poly.pdbx_seq_one_letter_code
_entity_poly.pdbx_strand_id
1 'polypeptide(L)'
;LRPGHLFLSRVLVRCQNCSVPKYNILADNKKYSVVTTLFLSDGGDGYTMFKNNAKREKVYEEVDLNIVAKYLEQMSPVYNGLEGRIVISKPLPTLTVDNSLPTEEKG
;
A
#
# COMPACT_ATOMS: atom_id res chain seq x y z
N LEU A 1 4.97 12.43 -17.32
CA LEU A 1 3.88 12.13 -16.37
C LEU A 1 2.55 12.54 -17.00
N ARG A 2 1.51 11.69 -16.94
CA ARG A 2 0.16 12.07 -17.40
C ARG A 2 -0.52 12.88 -16.29
N PRO A 3 -1.08 14.07 -16.57
CA PRO A 3 -1.87 14.82 -15.59
C PRO A 3 -3.04 14.00 -15.05
N GLY A 4 -3.40 14.19 -13.77
CA GLY A 4 -4.62 13.63 -13.18
C GLY A 4 -4.51 12.22 -12.56
N HIS A 5 -3.32 11.66 -12.35
CA HIS A 5 -3.14 10.36 -11.70
C HIS A 5 -2.33 10.48 -10.40
N LEU A 6 -2.77 9.79 -9.34
CA LEU A 6 -2.02 9.65 -8.11
C LEU A 6 -0.84 8.70 -8.32
N PHE A 7 0.30 8.99 -7.68
CA PHE A 7 1.45 8.09 -7.66
C PHE A 7 1.78 7.70 -6.23
N LEU A 8 2.38 6.52 -6.10
CA LEU A 8 2.83 6.00 -4.81
C LEU A 8 4.11 6.72 -4.38
N SER A 9 4.05 7.47 -3.28
CA SER A 9 5.22 8.15 -2.71
C SER A 9 5.92 7.34 -1.63
N ARG A 10 5.14 6.68 -0.76
CA ARG A 10 5.64 5.89 0.38
C ARG A 10 4.65 4.81 0.77
N VAL A 11 5.17 3.63 1.08
CA VAL A 11 4.42 2.53 1.69
C VAL A 11 5.14 2.05 2.93
N LEU A 12 4.38 1.90 4.02
CA LEU A 12 4.84 1.24 5.24
C LEU A 12 4.09 -0.06 5.43
N VAL A 13 4.82 -1.13 5.76
CA VAL A 13 4.30 -2.49 5.95
C VAL A 13 4.54 -2.94 7.38
N ARG A 14 3.55 -3.62 7.97
CA ARG A 14 3.68 -4.22 9.31
C ARG A 14 4.63 -5.40 9.25
N CYS A 15 5.60 -5.47 10.15
CA CYS A 15 6.51 -6.62 10.21
C CYS A 15 5.78 -7.93 10.57
N GLN A 16 6.19 -9.02 9.94
CA GLN A 16 5.72 -10.38 10.25
C GLN A 16 6.58 -11.05 11.33
N ASN A 17 7.91 -10.88 11.25
CA ASN A 17 8.88 -11.56 12.10
C ASN A 17 9.46 -10.59 13.15
N CYS A 18 8.62 -10.17 14.10
CA CYS A 18 8.96 -9.21 15.15
C CYS A 18 8.09 -9.46 16.40
N SER A 19 8.68 -9.32 17.60
CA SER A 19 7.95 -9.56 18.86
C SER A 19 6.88 -8.52 19.16
N VAL A 20 7.11 -7.27 18.75
CA VAL A 20 6.13 -6.17 18.83
C VAL A 20 5.89 -5.65 17.41
N PRO A 21 4.63 -5.62 16.94
CA PRO A 21 4.32 -5.14 15.60
C PRO A 21 4.76 -3.69 15.40
N LYS A 22 5.52 -3.45 14.32
CA LYS A 22 5.93 -2.12 13.88
C LYS A 22 5.85 -2.01 12.37
N TYR A 23 5.74 -0.77 11.89
CA TYR A 23 5.71 -0.45 10.47
C TYR A 23 7.11 -0.10 9.97
N ASN A 24 7.55 -0.75 8.90
CA ASN A 24 8.82 -0.47 8.22
C ASN A 24 8.54 -0.07 6.77
N ILE A 25 9.50 0.59 6.10
CA ILE A 25 9.40 0.89 4.66
C ILE A 25 9.34 -0.42 3.88
N LEU A 26 8.44 -0.49 2.89
CA LEU A 26 8.34 -1.62 1.98
C LEU A 26 9.69 -1.79 1.25
N ALA A 27 10.24 -3.00 1.31
CA ALA A 27 11.40 -3.40 0.52
C ALA A 27 10.92 -4.21 -0.70
N ASP A 28 11.23 -3.72 -1.91
CA ASP A 28 10.75 -4.26 -3.19
C ASP A 28 11.18 -5.71 -3.46
N ASN A 29 12.33 -6.11 -2.93
CA ASN A 29 12.91 -7.45 -3.09
C ASN A 29 12.43 -8.47 -2.05
N LYS A 30 11.44 -8.12 -1.21
CA LYS A 30 10.87 -9.03 -0.20
C LYS A 30 9.50 -9.53 -0.62
N LYS A 31 9.17 -10.75 -0.18
CA LYS A 31 7.83 -11.33 -0.30
C LYS A 31 7.00 -10.95 0.92
N TYR A 32 5.74 -10.59 0.67
CA TYR A 32 4.77 -10.24 1.72
C TYR A 32 3.51 -11.08 1.51
N SER A 33 2.99 -11.65 2.59
CA SER A 33 1.66 -12.26 2.58
C SER A 33 0.62 -11.14 2.70
N VAL A 34 -0.36 -11.14 1.80
CA VAL A 34 -1.46 -10.17 1.78
C VAL A 34 -2.77 -10.95 1.81
N VAL A 35 -3.63 -10.64 2.77
CA VAL A 35 -5.01 -11.14 2.79
C VAL A 35 -5.85 -10.23 1.88
N THR A 36 -6.54 -10.82 0.92
CA THR A 36 -7.39 -10.11 -0.05
C THR A 36 -8.58 -10.97 -0.45
N THR A 37 -9.52 -10.41 -1.21
CA THR A 37 -10.68 -11.14 -1.74
C THR A 37 -10.30 -12.04 -2.90
N LEU A 38 -11.12 -13.07 -3.18
CA LEU A 38 -10.93 -13.92 -4.35
C LEU A 38 -10.96 -13.09 -5.64
N PHE A 39 -11.90 -12.15 -5.76
CA PHE A 39 -12.04 -11.25 -6.91
C PHE A 39 -10.73 -10.53 -7.26
N LEU A 40 -10.06 -9.90 -6.29
CA LEU A 40 -8.77 -9.24 -6.53
C LEU A 40 -7.66 -10.24 -6.81
N SER A 41 -7.63 -11.38 -6.12
CA SER A 41 -6.63 -12.43 -6.34
C SER A 41 -6.71 -13.05 -7.75
N ASP A 42 -7.90 -13.07 -8.34
CA ASP A 42 -8.16 -13.55 -9.69
C ASP A 42 -8.04 -12.45 -10.76
N GLY A 43 -7.60 -11.25 -10.38
CA GLY A 43 -7.29 -10.15 -11.29
C GLY A 43 -8.46 -9.23 -11.62
N GLY A 44 -9.51 -9.21 -10.80
CA GLY A 44 -10.60 -8.24 -10.86
C GLY A 44 -10.10 -6.79 -10.86
N ASP A 45 -10.89 -5.88 -11.39
CA ASP A 45 -10.56 -4.44 -11.57
C ASP A 45 -9.23 -4.17 -12.28
N GLY A 46 -8.72 -5.13 -13.06
CA GLY A 46 -7.46 -5.00 -13.77
C GLY A 46 -6.21 -5.28 -12.92
N TYR A 47 -6.36 -5.75 -11.67
CA TYR A 47 -5.25 -6.15 -10.80
C TYR A 47 -4.65 -7.51 -11.18
N THR A 48 -4.37 -7.69 -12.47
CA THR A 48 -3.83 -8.94 -13.05
C THR A 48 -2.48 -9.35 -12.46
N MET A 49 -1.75 -8.41 -11.84
CA MET A 49 -0.49 -8.73 -11.15
C MET A 49 -0.67 -9.73 -10.00
N PHE A 50 -1.82 -9.75 -9.33
CA PHE A 50 -2.09 -10.77 -8.30
C PHE A 50 -2.22 -12.16 -8.92
N LYS A 51 -3.05 -12.29 -9.96
CA LYS A 51 -3.25 -13.57 -10.66
C LYS A 51 -1.96 -14.11 -11.27
N ASN A 52 -1.15 -13.22 -11.88
CA ASN A 52 0.00 -13.62 -12.68
C ASN A 52 1.27 -13.82 -11.84
N ASN A 53 1.45 -13.05 -10.76
CA ASN A 53 2.73 -12.97 -10.06
C ASN A 53 2.66 -13.41 -8.59
N ALA A 54 1.47 -13.40 -7.96
CA ALA A 54 1.34 -13.79 -6.56
C ALA A 54 1.14 -15.31 -6.41
N LYS A 55 1.68 -15.88 -5.33
CA LYS A 55 1.39 -17.25 -4.94
C LYS A 55 0.19 -17.26 -4.00
N ARG A 56 -0.86 -17.99 -4.36
CA ARG A 56 -2.01 -18.24 -3.48
C ARG A 56 -1.59 -19.25 -2.40
N GLU A 57 -1.35 -18.74 -1.19
CA GLU A 57 -0.94 -19.57 -0.04
C GLU A 57 -2.12 -20.27 0.63
N LYS A 58 -3.23 -19.55 0.80
CA LYS A 58 -4.43 -20.04 1.48
C LYS A 58 -5.69 -19.40 0.91
N VAL A 59 -6.74 -20.21 0.76
CA VAL A 59 -8.11 -19.74 0.55
C VAL A 59 -8.88 -20.09 1.81
N TYR A 60 -9.58 -19.11 2.37
CA TYR A 60 -10.49 -19.36 3.47
C TYR A 60 -11.81 -19.86 2.89
N GLU A 61 -12.33 -20.95 3.43
CA GLU A 61 -13.59 -21.56 2.98
C GLU A 61 -14.83 -20.72 3.36
N GLU A 62 -14.65 -19.81 4.31
CA GLU A 62 -15.72 -18.96 4.81
C GLU A 62 -15.96 -17.77 3.88
N VAL A 63 -17.24 -17.50 3.61
CA VAL A 63 -17.66 -16.32 2.85
C VAL A 63 -17.31 -15.04 3.61
N ASP A 64 -16.94 -14.01 2.86
CA ASP A 64 -16.56 -12.69 3.37
C ASP A 64 -17.57 -12.11 4.36
N LEU A 65 -18.87 -12.21 4.06
CA LEU A 65 -19.95 -11.75 4.93
C LEU A 65 -19.92 -12.42 6.31
N ASN A 66 -19.66 -13.73 6.37
CA ASN A 66 -19.63 -14.46 7.64
C ASN A 66 -18.38 -14.11 8.45
N ILE A 67 -17.23 -13.92 7.80
CA ILE A 67 -16.00 -13.44 8.45
C ILE A 67 -16.24 -12.08 9.10
N VAL A 68 -16.87 -11.15 8.38
CA VAL A 68 -17.18 -9.81 8.90
C VAL A 68 -18.21 -9.90 10.03
N ALA A 69 -19.27 -10.71 9.88
CA ALA A 69 -20.29 -10.89 10.92
C ALA A 69 -19.66 -11.39 12.24
N LYS A 70 -18.83 -12.44 12.17
CA LYS A 70 -18.11 -12.96 13.34
C LYS A 70 -17.20 -11.91 13.99
N TYR A 71 -16.50 -11.11 13.19
CA TYR A 71 -15.69 -10.01 13.71
C TYR A 71 -16.55 -8.98 14.47
N LEU A 72 -17.69 -8.58 13.90
CA LEU A 72 -18.60 -7.62 14.52
C LEU A 72 -19.20 -8.17 15.82
N GLU A 73 -19.60 -9.45 15.85
CA GLU A 73 -20.11 -10.11 17.05
C GLU A 73 -19.08 -10.14 18.18
N GLN A 74 -17.82 -10.47 17.87
CA GLN A 74 -16.75 -10.58 18.86
C GLN A 74 -16.24 -9.24 19.36
N MET A 75 -16.23 -8.21 18.50
CA MET A 75 -15.62 -6.90 18.79
C MET A 75 -16.67 -5.83 19.14
N SER A 76 -17.92 -6.23 19.40
CA SER A 76 -19.00 -5.29 19.69
C SER A 76 -18.86 -4.62 21.07
N PRO A 77 -19.17 -3.31 21.21
CA PRO A 77 -19.47 -2.39 20.12
C PRO A 77 -18.21 -1.99 19.36
N VAL A 78 -18.32 -1.79 18.05
CA VAL A 78 -17.18 -1.43 17.19
C VAL A 78 -17.00 0.08 17.16
N TYR A 79 -15.76 0.55 17.37
CA TYR A 79 -15.37 1.97 17.35
C TYR A 79 -14.10 2.16 16.51
N ASN A 80 -14.25 2.24 15.18
CA ASN A 80 -13.17 2.53 14.24
C ASN A 80 -13.07 4.03 13.92
N GLY A 81 -11.84 4.54 13.80
CA GLY A 81 -11.57 5.96 13.52
C GLY A 81 -10.78 6.19 12.22
N LEU A 82 -10.46 7.46 11.95
CA LEU A 82 -9.56 7.85 10.86
C LEU A 82 -8.10 7.72 11.33
N GLU A 83 -7.46 6.61 10.95
CA GLU A 83 -6.12 6.25 11.43
C GLU A 83 -4.96 6.65 10.50
N GLY A 84 -5.23 7.39 9.42
CA GLY A 84 -4.19 7.82 8.49
C GLY A 84 -3.51 6.69 7.70
N ARG A 85 -4.21 5.57 7.47
CA ARG A 85 -3.69 4.42 6.70
C ARG A 85 -3.39 4.76 5.23
N ILE A 86 -4.10 5.75 4.66
CA ILE A 86 -3.88 6.28 3.32
C ILE A 86 -3.79 7.80 3.45
N VAL A 87 -2.72 8.39 2.94
CA VAL A 87 -2.48 9.84 2.98
C VAL A 87 -2.24 10.36 1.57
N ILE A 88 -3.13 11.23 1.10
CA ILE A 88 -2.96 11.95 -0.17
C ILE A 88 -2.21 13.24 0.16
N SER A 89 -0.91 13.25 -0.16
CA SER A 89 -0.09 14.45 0.02
C SER A 89 -0.36 15.44 -1.11
N LYS A 90 -0.33 16.74 -0.79
CA LYS A 90 -0.26 17.77 -1.83
C LYS A 90 1.05 17.56 -2.61
N PRO A 91 1.04 17.72 -3.95
CA PRO A 91 2.29 17.69 -4.71
C PRO A 91 3.25 18.72 -4.11
N LEU A 92 4.48 18.30 -3.84
CA LEU A 92 5.56 19.23 -3.50
C LEU A 92 5.67 20.26 -4.63
N PRO A 93 5.85 21.55 -4.32
CA PRO A 93 6.16 22.53 -5.35
C PRO A 93 7.37 22.02 -6.13
N THR A 94 7.27 21.99 -7.46
CA THR A 94 8.42 21.69 -8.30
C THR A 94 9.50 22.72 -7.96
N LEU A 95 10.61 22.27 -7.34
CA LEU A 95 11.80 23.10 -7.23
C LEU A 95 12.28 23.32 -8.67
N THR A 96 12.10 24.52 -9.21
CA THR A 96 12.79 24.95 -10.41
C THR A 96 14.28 24.96 -10.06
N VAL A 97 15.01 23.94 -10.49
CA VAL A 97 16.47 23.98 -10.50
C VAL A 97 16.83 25.06 -11.52
N ASP A 98 17.10 26.25 -11.01
CA ASP A 98 17.59 27.35 -11.81
C ASP A 98 19.01 26.97 -12.25
N ASN A 99 19.16 26.55 -13.52
CA ASN A 99 20.44 26.15 -14.11
C ASN A 99 21.30 27.38 -14.45
N SER A 100 21.35 28.39 -13.58
CA SER A 100 22.34 29.46 -13.64
C SER A 100 23.62 28.99 -12.93
N LEU A 101 24.34 28.07 -13.59
CA LEU A 101 25.73 27.78 -13.22
C LEU A 101 26.57 29.03 -13.57
N PRO A 102 27.34 29.62 -12.62
CA PRO A 102 28.27 30.69 -12.95
C PRO A 102 29.38 30.10 -13.83
N THR A 103 29.58 30.66 -15.01
CA THR A 103 30.77 30.41 -15.82
C THR A 103 31.99 30.91 -15.07
N GLU A 104 32.95 30.02 -14.79
CA GLU A 104 34.28 30.38 -14.34
C GLU A 104 34.94 31.34 -15.35
N GLU A 105 35.24 32.57 -14.95
CA GLU A 105 36.24 33.39 -15.63
C GLU A 105 37.63 32.87 -15.26
N LYS A 106 38.37 32.40 -16.25
CA LYS A 106 39.82 32.22 -16.16
C LYS A 106 40.50 33.54 -16.52
N GLY A 107 41.42 33.98 -15.67
CA GLY A 107 42.27 35.14 -15.88
C GLY A 107 43.34 34.96 -16.95
#